data_AF-A0A933NLW8-F1
#
_entry.id   AF-A0A933NLW8-F1
#
_cell.length_a   1.000
_cell.length_b   1.000
_cell.length_c   1.000
_cell.angle_alpha   90.00
_cell.angle_beta   90.00
_cell.angle_gamma   90.00
#
_symmetry.space_group_name_H-M   'P 1'
#
loop_
_entity.id
_entity.type
_entity.pdbx_description
1 polymer ?
#
loop_
_entity_poly.entity_id
_entity_poly.type
_entity_poly.pdbx_seq_one_letter_code
_entity_poly.pdbx_strand_id
1 'polypeptide(L)'
;MNLAAAINHADDAELRLDRRKAPQTSVSIDWVLAQTGALVDGSVASLRFRENIESAGVSLMELEAWVLQALQKGDDEGYRHAVQDLVHAVAKRLGLKVQYGNYDRRAKGWLPFDGLWWLDSRSFACVRVHPRRLTALDLDEVIGSLERVRELGGIFAEARGTVVYVLAEGYTADLEPKLRSHAALESIRLLGVDTLFDVARMHEAGVLSTAQLPVLFSPFDSMRLGQVVDFLERFMSRFEESAEASQGVAGAANSGFETVRDARTGAEAPKLRVVAGGKKDEAARPPTPGAAGAVRPVEAVPGVDRRQRLEMLKEILSLFKASRFAECLVLLERFVSIDDSNPRAWEIYGDLSLKTGRHGEAIRAYSRVLSLAPPNLTLAMRVSRLYETQGDIREAVRVLEEVACADPKGARDARLAVARLLSRAGDARGTVSVCDQLLAGGPWDREIVELREQALGSAGKGSLRAQPAPIAGAAPVAVQGKLDRWLGGLLGRR
;
A
#
# COMPACT_ATOMS: atom_id res chain seq x y z
N MET A 1 36.19 -31.74 -16.29
CA MET A 1 36.56 -30.42 -16.83
C MET A 1 35.81 -29.36 -16.04
N ASN A 2 36.37 -28.17 -15.83
CA ASN A 2 35.85 -27.22 -14.83
C ASN A 2 34.54 -26.56 -15.26
N LEU A 3 33.51 -26.66 -14.42
CA LEU A 3 32.17 -26.11 -14.64
C LEU A 3 32.20 -24.59 -14.90
N ALA A 4 33.06 -23.86 -14.18
CA ALA A 4 33.26 -22.42 -14.33
C ALA A 4 33.85 -21.99 -15.69
N ALA A 5 34.53 -22.88 -16.43
CA ALA A 5 35.10 -22.54 -17.73
C ALA A 5 34.05 -22.50 -18.86
N ALA A 6 32.98 -23.30 -18.75
CA ALA A 6 31.90 -23.35 -19.75
C ALA A 6 30.94 -22.15 -19.66
N ILE A 7 30.92 -21.44 -18.53
CA ILE A 7 30.02 -20.29 -18.29
C ILE A 7 30.61 -18.98 -18.85
N ASN A 8 31.94 -18.88 -18.95
CA ASN A 8 32.65 -17.64 -19.27
C ASN A 8 32.82 -17.32 -20.78
N HIS A 9 32.28 -18.14 -21.68
CA HIS A 9 32.41 -17.97 -23.14
C HIS A 9 31.09 -17.65 -23.85
N ALA A 10 30.17 -16.99 -23.17
CA ALA A 10 28.87 -16.56 -23.71
C ALA A 10 28.86 -15.05 -24.05
N ASP A 11 29.70 -14.64 -25.00
CA ASP A 11 29.79 -13.24 -25.46
C ASP A 11 28.56 -12.80 -26.30
N ASP A 12 27.72 -13.73 -26.77
CA ASP A 12 26.48 -13.45 -27.55
C ASP A 12 25.41 -12.64 -26.78
N ALA A 13 25.58 -12.39 -25.49
CA ALA A 13 24.60 -11.71 -24.65
C ALA A 13 24.38 -10.22 -25.00
N GLU A 14 25.32 -9.55 -25.68
CA GLU A 14 25.19 -8.13 -26.03
C GLU A 14 24.20 -7.84 -27.19
N LEU A 15 23.73 -8.88 -27.91
CA LEU A 15 23.03 -8.74 -29.20
C LEU A 15 21.50 -8.91 -29.18
N ARG A 16 20.86 -9.23 -28.03
CA ARG A 16 19.44 -9.65 -27.98
C ARG A 16 18.41 -8.54 -28.23
N LEU A 17 18.65 -7.31 -27.78
CA LEU A 17 17.69 -6.19 -27.93
C LEU A 17 17.85 -5.42 -29.25
N ASP A 18 19.08 -5.23 -29.73
CA ASP A 18 19.42 -4.39 -30.91
C ASP A 18 18.90 -4.95 -32.27
N ARG A 19 18.14 -6.05 -32.24
CA ARG A 19 17.59 -6.73 -33.42
C ARG A 19 16.11 -7.14 -33.31
N ARG A 20 15.48 -7.08 -32.13
CA ARG A 20 14.04 -7.39 -31.98
C ARG A 20 13.20 -6.18 -32.38
N LYS A 21 12.66 -6.18 -33.61
CA LYS A 21 11.54 -5.28 -33.96
C LYS A 21 10.38 -5.57 -33.00
N ALA A 22 9.79 -4.52 -32.43
CA ALA A 22 8.62 -4.66 -31.56
C ALA A 22 7.48 -5.39 -32.31
N PRO A 23 6.78 -6.35 -31.68
CA PRO A 23 5.60 -6.98 -32.27
C PRO A 23 4.57 -5.94 -32.72
N GLN A 24 3.90 -6.19 -33.85
CA GLN A 24 2.78 -5.34 -34.28
C GLN A 24 1.54 -5.68 -33.43
N THR A 25 1.04 -4.67 -32.74
CA THR A 25 -0.17 -4.71 -31.90
C THR A 25 -1.28 -3.86 -32.52
N SER A 26 -2.53 -4.17 -32.18
CA SER A 26 -3.70 -3.35 -32.56
C SER A 26 -3.68 -1.96 -31.91
N VAL A 27 -3.07 -1.85 -30.73
CA VAL A 27 -2.89 -0.62 -29.96
C VAL A 27 -1.39 -0.37 -29.74
N SER A 28 -0.91 0.82 -30.09
CA SER A 28 0.46 1.28 -29.83
C SER A 28 0.57 1.99 -28.47
N ILE A 29 1.77 1.97 -27.87
CA ILE A 29 2.01 2.67 -26.59
C ILE A 29 1.72 4.18 -26.68
N ASP A 30 1.95 4.78 -27.85
CA ASP A 30 1.61 6.18 -28.16
C ASP A 30 0.13 6.48 -27.93
N TRP A 31 -0.75 5.56 -28.34
CA TRP A 31 -2.19 5.70 -28.15
C TRP A 31 -2.58 5.57 -26.68
N VAL A 32 -1.99 4.61 -25.96
CA VAL A 32 -2.24 4.40 -24.52
C VAL A 32 -1.86 5.65 -23.72
N LEU A 33 -0.67 6.19 -23.96
CA LEU A 33 -0.18 7.42 -23.30
C LEU A 33 -1.03 8.65 -23.66
N ALA A 34 -1.51 8.74 -24.90
CA ALA A 34 -2.42 9.80 -25.33
C ALA A 34 -3.80 9.75 -24.63
N GLN A 35 -4.27 8.57 -24.18
CA GLN A 35 -5.49 8.46 -23.37
C GLN A 35 -5.28 8.77 -21.89
N THR A 36 -4.07 8.58 -21.35
CA THR A 36 -3.79 8.76 -19.91
C THR A 36 -3.34 10.17 -19.55
N GLY A 37 -2.61 10.84 -20.45
CA GLY A 37 -1.92 12.09 -20.16
C GLY A 37 -0.54 11.86 -19.51
N ALA A 38 0.06 12.95 -19.02
CA ALA A 38 1.45 12.94 -18.53
C ALA A 38 1.61 12.07 -17.27
N LEU A 39 2.52 11.09 -17.34
CA LEU A 39 2.86 10.21 -16.23
C LEU A 39 3.73 10.95 -15.21
N VAL A 40 3.11 11.34 -14.08
CA VAL A 40 3.73 12.10 -12.98
C VAL A 40 3.39 11.45 -11.63
N ASP A 41 4.31 11.48 -10.68
CA ASP A 41 4.11 10.96 -9.33
C ASP A 41 2.89 11.60 -8.64
N GLY A 42 2.00 10.76 -8.12
CA GLY A 42 0.76 11.18 -7.45
C GLY A 42 -0.28 11.84 -8.36
N SER A 43 -0.35 11.43 -9.64
CA SER A 43 -1.39 11.84 -10.58
C SER A 43 -2.37 10.70 -10.94
N VAL A 44 -3.60 11.07 -11.28
CA VAL A 44 -4.64 10.16 -11.79
C VAL A 44 -4.25 9.63 -13.18
N ALA A 45 -3.43 10.36 -13.95
CA ALA A 45 -2.88 9.89 -15.22
C ALA A 45 -2.07 8.59 -15.04
N SER A 46 -1.15 8.57 -14.07
CA SER A 46 -0.34 7.39 -13.71
C SER A 46 -1.19 6.24 -13.17
N LEU A 47 -2.21 6.53 -12.36
CA LEU A 47 -3.16 5.50 -11.92
C LEU A 47 -3.93 4.88 -13.08
N ARG A 48 -4.47 5.69 -14.00
CA ARG A 48 -5.18 5.18 -15.20
C ARG A 48 -4.26 4.38 -16.10
N PHE A 49 -2.99 4.77 -16.23
CA PHE A 49 -2.01 4.00 -17.00
C PHE A 49 -1.82 2.61 -16.38
N ARG A 50 -1.62 2.54 -15.05
CA ARG A 50 -1.50 1.29 -14.29
C ARG A 50 -2.77 0.43 -14.36
N GLU A 51 -3.96 1.03 -14.23
CA GLU A 51 -5.26 0.35 -14.41
C GLU A 51 -5.42 -0.23 -15.84
N ASN A 52 -4.97 0.49 -16.87
CA ASN A 52 -5.06 0.06 -18.26
C ASN A 52 -4.12 -1.12 -18.56
N ILE A 53 -2.83 -1.03 -18.19
CA ILE A 53 -1.82 -2.07 -18.49
C ILE A 53 -2.01 -3.35 -17.66
N GLU A 54 -2.69 -3.27 -16.51
CA GLU A 54 -3.10 -4.44 -15.70
C GLU A 54 -4.45 -5.01 -16.10
N SER A 55 -5.18 -4.40 -17.03
CA SER A 55 -6.51 -4.86 -17.41
C SER A 55 -6.45 -6.24 -18.07
N ALA A 56 -7.38 -7.13 -17.70
CA ALA A 56 -7.37 -8.55 -18.09
C ALA A 56 -7.51 -8.82 -19.60
N GLY A 57 -7.72 -7.78 -20.43
CA GLY A 57 -7.69 -7.86 -21.89
C GLY A 57 -6.30 -7.74 -22.50
N VAL A 58 -5.30 -7.25 -21.77
CA VAL A 58 -3.92 -7.06 -22.26
C VAL A 58 -3.15 -8.37 -22.20
N SER A 59 -2.50 -8.75 -23.29
CA SER A 59 -1.63 -9.93 -23.39
C SER A 59 -0.17 -9.65 -23.00
N LEU A 60 0.60 -10.70 -22.68
CA LEU A 60 2.05 -10.58 -22.46
C LEU A 60 2.77 -10.03 -23.71
N MET A 61 2.30 -10.39 -24.91
CA MET A 61 2.81 -9.91 -26.19
C MET A 61 2.60 -8.40 -26.39
N GLU A 62 1.47 -7.85 -25.94
CA GLU A 62 1.21 -6.40 -25.97
C GLU A 62 2.08 -5.64 -24.97
N LEU A 63 2.29 -6.18 -23.77
CA LEU A 63 3.24 -5.62 -22.81
C LEU A 63 4.67 -5.59 -23.38
N GLU A 64 5.13 -6.67 -24.03
CA GLU A 64 6.45 -6.73 -24.67
C GLU A 64 6.58 -5.72 -25.82
N ALA A 65 5.54 -5.61 -26.66
CA ALA A 65 5.50 -4.62 -27.73
C ALA A 65 5.52 -3.18 -27.21
N TRP A 66 4.75 -2.86 -26.17
CA TRP A 66 4.71 -1.53 -25.59
C TRP A 66 6.03 -1.14 -24.90
N VAL A 67 6.68 -2.08 -24.20
CA VAL A 67 8.02 -1.84 -23.64
C VAL A 67 9.04 -1.58 -24.74
N LEU A 68 9.10 -2.43 -25.78
CA LEU A 68 10.05 -2.25 -26.89
C LEU A 68 9.79 -0.95 -27.67
N GLN A 69 8.53 -0.57 -27.90
CA GLN A 69 8.16 0.71 -28.53
C GLN A 69 8.56 1.92 -27.66
N ALA A 70 8.43 1.83 -26.33
CA ALA A 70 8.80 2.91 -25.42
C ALA A 70 10.32 3.03 -25.21
N LEU A 71 11.05 1.92 -25.21
CA LEU A 71 12.52 1.92 -25.15
C LEU A 71 13.15 2.61 -26.37
N GLN A 72 12.60 2.39 -27.56
CA GLN A 72 12.97 3.13 -28.78
C GLN A 72 12.74 4.65 -28.69
N LYS A 73 12.06 5.12 -27.63
CA LYS A 73 11.74 6.53 -27.36
C LYS A 73 12.25 7.03 -25.99
N GLY A 74 13.22 6.34 -25.38
CA GLY A 74 13.76 6.64 -24.03
C GLY A 74 14.42 8.03 -23.83
N ASP A 75 14.44 8.88 -24.86
CA ASP A 75 14.73 10.32 -24.73
C ASP A 75 13.58 11.13 -24.14
N ASP A 76 12.32 10.76 -24.43
CA ASP A 76 11.16 11.39 -23.81
C ASP A 76 10.88 10.80 -22.42
N GLU A 77 10.47 11.67 -21.50
CA GLU A 77 10.27 11.35 -20.08
C GLU A 77 9.05 10.45 -19.84
N GLY A 78 7.95 10.68 -20.56
CA GLY A 78 6.73 9.89 -20.43
C GLY A 78 6.94 8.43 -20.83
N TYR A 79 7.76 8.18 -21.85
CA TYR A 79 8.11 6.81 -22.27
C TYR A 79 9.05 6.12 -21.28
N ARG A 80 9.97 6.85 -20.62
CA ARG A 80 10.76 6.29 -19.51
C ARG A 80 9.86 5.85 -18.35
N HIS A 81 8.91 6.69 -17.94
CA HIS A 81 7.98 6.40 -16.85
C HIS A 81 7.04 5.23 -17.20
N ALA A 82 6.61 5.16 -18.47
CA ALA A 82 5.84 4.03 -19.00
C ALA A 82 6.60 2.70 -18.89
N VAL A 83 7.90 2.68 -19.21
CA VAL A 83 8.73 1.46 -19.11
C VAL A 83 8.89 0.98 -17.66
N GLN A 84 9.02 1.90 -16.70
CA GLN A 84 9.07 1.54 -15.27
C GLN A 84 7.77 0.80 -14.85
N ASP A 85 6.61 1.36 -15.18
CA ASP A 85 5.33 0.77 -14.85
C ASP A 85 5.04 -0.53 -15.62
N LEU A 86 5.36 -0.61 -16.91
CA LEU A 86 5.16 -1.82 -17.72
C LEU A 86 5.98 -3.01 -17.20
N VAL A 87 7.23 -2.79 -16.77
CA VAL A 87 8.06 -3.81 -16.11
C VAL A 87 7.43 -4.31 -14.81
N HIS A 88 6.72 -3.44 -14.08
CA HIS A 88 6.03 -3.80 -12.84
C HIS A 88 4.67 -4.49 -13.09
N ALA A 89 3.99 -4.20 -14.21
CA ALA A 89 2.82 -4.97 -14.66
C ALA A 89 3.19 -6.42 -15.05
N VAL A 90 4.32 -6.63 -15.72
CA VAL A 90 4.84 -8.00 -16.00
C VAL A 90 5.14 -8.75 -14.70
N ALA A 91 5.72 -8.09 -13.70
CA ALA A 91 5.97 -8.69 -12.39
C ALA A 91 4.68 -9.07 -11.64
N LYS A 92 3.60 -8.27 -11.76
CA LYS A 92 2.27 -8.67 -11.26
C LYS A 92 1.71 -9.88 -12.01
N ARG A 93 1.91 -9.95 -13.33
CA ARG A 93 1.48 -11.07 -14.18
C ARG A 93 2.21 -12.38 -13.85
N LEU A 94 3.45 -12.28 -13.36
CA LEU A 94 4.20 -13.37 -12.72
C LEU A 94 3.66 -13.81 -11.34
N GLY A 95 2.52 -13.27 -10.89
CA GLY A 95 1.92 -13.59 -9.59
C GLY A 95 2.64 -12.97 -8.39
N LEU A 96 3.67 -12.14 -8.60
CA LEU A 96 4.31 -11.40 -7.51
C LEU A 96 3.38 -10.31 -7.01
N LYS A 97 3.36 -10.11 -5.69
CA LYS A 97 2.78 -8.89 -5.12
C LYS A 97 3.75 -7.73 -5.42
N VAL A 98 3.22 -6.67 -6.02
CA VAL A 98 4.00 -5.50 -6.46
C VAL A 98 3.35 -4.22 -5.97
N GLN A 99 4.16 -3.31 -5.44
CA GLN A 99 3.83 -1.90 -5.23
C GLN A 99 4.70 -1.07 -6.17
N TYR A 100 4.07 -0.25 -7.02
CA TYR A 100 4.79 0.76 -7.80
C TYR A 100 5.43 1.78 -6.85
N GLY A 101 6.65 2.19 -7.16
CA GLY A 101 7.37 3.29 -6.53
C GLY A 101 7.14 4.59 -7.30
N ASN A 102 8.19 5.40 -7.39
CA ASN A 102 8.14 6.75 -7.97
C ASN A 102 8.94 6.85 -9.27
N TYR A 103 8.55 7.76 -10.13
CA TYR A 103 9.28 8.10 -11.34
C TYR A 103 10.52 8.95 -11.01
N ASP A 104 10.39 10.02 -10.21
CA ASP A 104 11.56 10.77 -9.69
C ASP A 104 12.00 10.29 -8.30
N ARG A 105 12.98 9.37 -8.30
CA ARG A 105 13.66 8.87 -7.09
C ARG A 105 14.32 9.95 -6.22
N ARG A 106 14.44 11.21 -6.68
CA ARG A 106 15.02 12.34 -5.92
C ARG A 106 14.00 13.08 -5.05
N ALA A 107 12.71 12.77 -5.17
CA ALA A 107 11.65 13.37 -4.37
C ALA A 107 11.81 13.04 -2.87
N LYS A 108 12.19 14.04 -2.05
CA LYS A 108 12.37 13.85 -0.60
C LYS A 108 11.08 13.40 0.09
N GLY A 109 11.18 12.32 0.86
CA GLY A 109 10.08 11.75 1.65
C GLY A 109 9.43 10.50 1.03
N TRP A 110 9.71 10.21 -0.24
CA TRP A 110 9.06 9.12 -0.99
C TRP A 110 9.99 7.90 -1.14
N LEU A 111 9.41 6.76 -1.55
CA LEU A 111 10.14 5.50 -1.77
C LEU A 111 11.27 5.63 -2.81
N PRO A 112 12.54 5.27 -2.50
CA PRO A 112 13.73 5.60 -3.31
C PRO A 112 14.01 4.62 -4.47
N PHE A 113 12.95 4.08 -5.07
CA PHE A 113 12.99 3.04 -6.09
C PHE A 113 11.73 3.11 -6.97
N ASP A 114 11.77 2.41 -8.09
CA ASP A 114 10.76 2.48 -9.15
C ASP A 114 9.60 1.52 -8.84
N GLY A 115 9.88 0.45 -8.09
CA GLY A 115 8.90 -0.50 -7.55
C GLY A 115 9.45 -1.36 -6.42
N LEU A 116 8.55 -1.97 -5.65
CA LEU A 116 8.84 -2.93 -4.60
C LEU A 116 8.09 -4.24 -4.90
N TRP A 117 8.80 -5.35 -5.04
CA TRP A 117 8.22 -6.67 -5.22
C TRP A 117 8.41 -7.48 -3.93
N TRP A 118 7.34 -8.11 -3.44
CA TRP A 118 7.48 -9.12 -2.39
C TRP A 118 7.77 -10.45 -3.06
N LEU A 119 8.89 -11.07 -2.68
CA LEU A 119 9.32 -12.35 -3.23
C LEU A 119 8.78 -13.50 -2.35
N ASP A 120 8.93 -13.41 -1.03
CA ASP A 120 8.27 -14.30 -0.08
C ASP A 120 7.85 -13.56 1.22
N SER A 121 7.47 -14.28 2.28
CA SER A 121 7.05 -13.70 3.56
C SER A 121 8.17 -13.07 4.39
N ARG A 122 9.43 -13.25 3.97
CA ARG A 122 10.68 -12.80 4.60
C ARG A 122 11.68 -12.19 3.60
N SER A 123 11.30 -11.98 2.33
CA SER A 123 12.19 -11.38 1.34
C SER A 123 11.47 -10.45 0.34
N PHE A 124 12.18 -9.40 -0.08
CA PHE A 124 11.67 -8.36 -0.97
C PHE A 124 12.75 -7.88 -1.96
N ALA A 125 12.31 -7.33 -3.08
CA ALA A 125 13.15 -6.70 -4.08
C ALA A 125 12.76 -5.23 -4.25
N CYS A 126 13.69 -4.31 -3.98
CA CYS A 126 13.62 -2.92 -4.44
C CYS A 126 14.05 -2.89 -5.91
N VAL A 127 13.21 -2.40 -6.80
CA VAL A 127 13.41 -2.54 -8.25
C VAL A 127 13.78 -1.19 -8.87
N ARG A 128 14.77 -1.23 -9.75
CA ARG A 128 15.32 -0.09 -10.47
C ARG A 128 15.33 -0.40 -11.95
N VAL A 129 14.49 0.26 -12.71
CA VAL A 129 14.34 0.05 -14.15
C VAL A 129 15.15 1.13 -14.86
N HIS A 130 16.06 0.71 -15.71
CA HIS A 130 16.98 1.57 -16.45
C HIS A 130 16.63 1.51 -17.94
N PRO A 131 15.81 2.46 -18.46
CA PRO A 131 15.38 2.51 -19.87
C PRO A 131 16.50 2.98 -20.84
N ARG A 132 17.77 2.88 -20.43
CA ARG A 132 18.99 3.25 -21.17
C ARG A 132 20.17 2.45 -20.62
N ARG A 133 21.26 2.35 -21.39
CA ARG A 133 22.56 1.80 -20.97
C ARG A 133 23.01 2.31 -19.59
N LEU A 134 23.37 1.39 -18.71
CA LEU A 134 23.91 1.69 -17.38
C LEU A 134 25.43 1.45 -17.36
N THR A 135 26.21 2.52 -17.21
CA THR A 135 27.69 2.47 -17.31
C THR A 135 28.40 2.34 -15.95
N ALA A 136 27.70 2.65 -14.87
CA ALA A 136 28.16 2.56 -13.48
C ALA A 136 26.97 2.30 -12.55
N LEU A 137 27.25 1.73 -11.38
CA LEU A 137 26.28 1.51 -10.29
C LEU A 137 26.74 2.30 -9.08
N ASP A 138 25.84 3.10 -8.50
CA ASP A 138 26.06 3.74 -7.21
C ASP A 138 25.72 2.75 -6.09
N LEU A 139 26.75 2.29 -5.37
CA LEU A 139 26.64 1.25 -4.36
C LEU A 139 26.22 1.79 -2.99
N ASP A 140 26.52 3.06 -2.71
CA ASP A 140 26.04 3.75 -1.51
C ASP A 140 24.54 4.04 -1.65
N GLU A 141 24.08 4.42 -2.86
CA GLU A 141 22.66 4.56 -3.16
C GLU A 141 21.90 3.22 -3.07
N VAL A 142 22.54 2.09 -3.43
CA VAL A 142 21.99 0.74 -3.25
C VAL A 142 21.80 0.42 -1.77
N ILE A 143 22.86 0.55 -0.96
CA ILE A 143 22.82 0.23 0.48
C ILE A 143 21.79 1.14 1.18
N GLY A 144 21.89 2.45 0.99
CA GLY A 144 20.96 3.41 1.57
C GLY A 144 19.51 3.24 1.09
N SER A 145 19.25 2.61 -0.06
CA SER A 145 17.89 2.26 -0.50
C SER A 145 17.32 1.04 0.26
N LEU A 146 18.15 0.05 0.60
CA LEU A 146 17.72 -1.09 1.43
C LEU A 146 17.53 -0.68 2.90
N GLU A 147 18.39 0.22 3.41
CA GLU A 147 18.27 0.77 4.77
C GLU A 147 16.98 1.60 4.92
N ARG A 148 16.68 2.51 3.99
CA ARG A 148 15.42 3.28 3.98
C ARG A 148 14.15 2.42 3.92
N VAL A 149 14.22 1.19 3.41
CA VAL A 149 13.09 0.24 3.47
C VAL A 149 13.00 -0.47 4.83
N ARG A 150 14.14 -0.77 5.46
CA ARG A 150 14.19 -1.30 6.84
C ARG A 150 13.68 -0.28 7.86
N GLU A 151 13.92 1.01 7.64
CA GLU A 151 13.39 2.12 8.44
C GLU A 151 11.85 2.19 8.44
N LEU A 152 11.16 1.66 7.41
CA LEU A 152 9.69 1.54 7.39
C LEU A 152 9.18 0.51 8.41
N GLY A 153 10.05 -0.34 8.94
CA GLY A 153 9.76 -1.30 10.00
C GLY A 153 8.83 -2.45 9.58
N GLY A 154 8.14 -3.01 10.58
CA GLY A 154 7.24 -4.16 10.39
C GLY A 154 7.95 -5.33 9.72
N ILE A 155 7.37 -5.86 8.64
CA ILE A 155 7.93 -6.98 7.88
C ILE A 155 9.30 -6.69 7.25
N PHE A 156 9.67 -5.43 7.05
CA PHE A 156 10.90 -5.06 6.35
C PHE A 156 12.15 -5.07 7.24
N ALA A 157 11.98 -4.91 8.56
CA ALA A 157 13.09 -4.80 9.50
C ALA A 157 13.96 -6.07 9.56
N GLU A 158 13.33 -7.26 9.52
CA GLU A 158 14.00 -8.56 9.57
C GLU A 158 14.11 -9.26 8.20
N ALA A 159 13.52 -8.68 7.15
CA ALA A 159 13.49 -9.31 5.83
C ALA A 159 14.79 -9.14 5.02
N ARG A 160 15.04 -10.12 4.14
CA ARG A 160 16.11 -10.08 3.14
C ARG A 160 15.71 -9.16 2.00
N GLY A 161 16.31 -7.98 1.97
CA GLY A 161 16.15 -7.03 0.88
C GLY A 161 17.18 -7.23 -0.23
N THR A 162 16.71 -7.31 -1.47
CA THR A 162 17.52 -7.34 -2.70
C THR A 162 17.27 -6.06 -3.49
N VAL A 163 18.24 -5.59 -4.28
CA VAL A 163 18.03 -4.58 -5.32
C VAL A 163 18.08 -5.24 -6.69
N VAL A 164 16.95 -5.25 -7.40
CA VAL A 164 16.84 -5.80 -8.76
C VAL A 164 16.96 -4.67 -9.78
N TYR A 165 18.04 -4.67 -10.57
CA TYR A 165 18.17 -3.77 -11.71
C TYR A 165 17.62 -4.43 -12.96
N VAL A 166 16.61 -3.80 -13.57
CA VAL A 166 16.03 -4.21 -14.85
C VAL A 166 16.59 -3.32 -15.94
N LEU A 167 17.37 -3.90 -16.85
CA LEU A 167 18.19 -3.20 -17.83
C LEU A 167 17.56 -3.30 -19.23
N ALA A 168 17.37 -2.15 -19.87
CA ALA A 168 16.80 -2.04 -21.22
C ALA A 168 17.81 -2.24 -22.36
N GLU A 169 19.10 -2.11 -22.06
CA GLU A 169 20.19 -2.51 -22.95
C GLU A 169 20.96 -3.65 -22.27
N GLY A 170 21.64 -4.47 -23.06
CA GLY A 170 22.36 -5.65 -22.59
C GLY A 170 23.38 -5.35 -21.49
N TYR A 171 23.65 -6.37 -20.67
CA TYR A 171 24.63 -6.26 -19.59
C TYR A 171 26.03 -6.00 -20.15
N THR A 172 26.57 -4.80 -19.92
CA THR A 172 27.95 -4.47 -20.29
C THR A 172 28.93 -5.19 -19.37
N ALA A 173 29.90 -5.90 -19.95
CA ALA A 173 30.97 -6.57 -19.19
C ALA A 173 31.72 -5.62 -18.23
N ASP A 174 31.78 -4.32 -18.55
CA ASP A 174 32.38 -3.24 -17.76
C ASP A 174 31.84 -3.06 -16.33
N LEU A 175 30.69 -3.65 -15.99
CA LEU A 175 30.12 -3.55 -14.65
C LEU A 175 30.74 -4.58 -13.69
N GLU A 176 31.03 -5.80 -14.15
CA GLU A 176 31.43 -6.91 -13.28
C GLU A 176 32.76 -6.67 -12.55
N PRO A 177 33.84 -6.21 -13.21
CA PRO A 177 35.10 -5.92 -12.55
C PRO A 177 34.99 -4.85 -11.44
N LYS A 178 34.06 -3.91 -11.58
CA LYS A 178 33.81 -2.83 -10.60
C LYS A 178 33.08 -3.34 -9.35
N LEU A 179 32.39 -4.48 -9.45
CA LEU A 179 31.53 -5.02 -8.40
C LEU A 179 32.17 -6.17 -7.62
N ARG A 180 33.06 -6.96 -8.25
CA ARG A 180 33.63 -8.24 -7.77
C ARG A 180 34.27 -8.27 -6.37
N SER A 181 34.48 -7.12 -5.72
CA SER A 181 35.05 -7.01 -4.38
C SER A 181 34.14 -6.33 -3.33
N HIS A 182 32.87 -6.05 -3.67
CA HIS A 182 31.98 -5.28 -2.80
C HIS A 182 30.92 -6.15 -2.11
N ALA A 183 30.76 -6.00 -0.78
CA ALA A 183 29.80 -6.77 0.02
C ALA A 183 28.34 -6.63 -0.45
N ALA A 184 27.99 -5.52 -1.12
CA ALA A 184 26.67 -5.32 -1.70
C ALA A 184 26.31 -6.31 -2.84
N LEU A 185 27.28 -7.06 -3.40
CA LEU A 185 27.01 -8.10 -4.41
C LEU A 185 25.93 -9.10 -3.95
N GLU A 186 26.00 -9.54 -2.70
CA GLU A 186 25.06 -10.50 -2.09
C GLU A 186 23.63 -9.92 -1.95
N SER A 187 23.42 -8.66 -2.32
CA SER A 187 22.13 -7.95 -2.27
C SER A 187 21.72 -7.35 -3.62
N ILE A 188 22.42 -7.60 -4.73
CA ILE A 188 22.06 -7.05 -6.06
C ILE A 188 21.82 -8.16 -7.08
N ARG A 189 20.72 -8.03 -7.84
CA ARG A 189 20.34 -8.91 -8.95
C ARG A 189 20.26 -8.09 -10.24
N LEU A 190 20.82 -8.60 -11.34
CA LEU A 190 20.75 -7.95 -12.66
C LEU A 190 19.89 -8.77 -13.62
N LEU A 191 18.99 -8.06 -14.31
CA LEU A 191 17.93 -8.63 -15.13
C LEU A 191 17.83 -7.86 -16.45
N GLY A 192 17.87 -8.54 -17.60
CA GLY A 192 17.48 -7.93 -18.87
C GLY A 192 15.96 -7.79 -18.96
N VAL A 193 15.46 -6.73 -19.60
CA VAL A 193 14.03 -6.60 -19.92
C VAL A 193 13.54 -7.81 -20.72
N ASP A 194 14.32 -8.28 -21.69
CA ASP A 194 14.06 -9.50 -22.47
C ASP A 194 13.93 -10.74 -21.58
N THR A 195 14.88 -10.93 -20.67
CA THR A 195 14.93 -12.04 -19.71
C THR A 195 13.69 -12.07 -18.81
N LEU A 196 13.14 -10.91 -18.44
CA LEU A 196 11.88 -10.83 -17.67
C LEU A 196 10.68 -11.34 -18.49
N PHE A 197 10.62 -11.01 -19.78
CA PHE A 197 9.59 -11.55 -20.69
C PHE A 197 9.78 -13.04 -20.98
N ASP A 198 11.03 -13.53 -21.06
CA ASP A 198 11.31 -14.96 -21.23
C ASP A 198 10.89 -15.76 -19.97
N VAL A 199 11.18 -15.27 -18.75
CA VAL A 199 10.65 -15.84 -17.50
C VAL A 199 9.11 -15.80 -17.45
N ALA A 200 8.48 -14.73 -17.95
CA ALA A 200 7.02 -14.64 -18.05
C ALA A 200 6.42 -15.65 -19.05
N ARG A 201 7.04 -15.85 -20.22
CA ARG A 201 6.67 -16.91 -21.17
C ARG A 201 6.78 -18.29 -20.54
N MET A 202 7.90 -18.58 -19.87
CA MET A 202 8.10 -19.86 -19.17
C MET A 202 7.08 -20.08 -18.04
N HIS A 203 6.59 -19.01 -17.39
CA HIS A 203 5.53 -19.11 -16.39
C HIS A 203 4.14 -19.35 -17.02
N GLU A 204 3.77 -18.60 -18.05
CA GLU A 204 2.49 -18.81 -18.76
C GLU A 204 2.42 -20.19 -19.44
N ALA A 205 3.56 -20.73 -19.89
CA ALA A 205 3.68 -22.10 -20.41
C ALA A 205 3.72 -23.20 -19.33
N GLY A 206 3.72 -22.84 -18.04
CA GLY A 206 3.77 -23.78 -16.91
C GLY A 206 5.12 -24.45 -16.63
N VAL A 207 6.18 -24.07 -17.35
CA VAL A 207 7.56 -24.58 -17.16
C VAL A 207 8.16 -24.10 -15.84
N LEU A 208 7.81 -22.87 -15.43
CA LEU A 208 8.12 -22.32 -14.10
C LEU A 208 6.85 -22.23 -13.27
N SER A 209 6.85 -22.80 -12.06
CA SER A 209 5.78 -22.58 -11.09
C SER A 209 5.98 -21.28 -10.31
N THR A 210 4.89 -20.68 -9.82
CA THR A 210 4.93 -19.43 -9.03
C THR A 210 5.83 -19.55 -7.78
N ALA A 211 5.99 -20.75 -7.23
CA ALA A 211 6.86 -21.02 -6.08
C ALA A 211 8.37 -20.93 -6.39
N GLN A 212 8.77 -21.02 -7.67
CA GLN A 212 10.18 -20.94 -8.09
C GLN A 212 10.61 -19.49 -8.43
N LEU A 213 9.68 -18.64 -8.85
CA LEU A 213 9.94 -17.25 -9.25
C LEU A 213 10.67 -16.40 -8.18
N PRO A 214 10.35 -16.49 -6.88
CA PRO A 214 11.07 -15.75 -5.83
C PRO A 214 12.58 -16.03 -5.79
N VAL A 215 12.99 -17.26 -6.12
CA VAL A 215 14.39 -17.68 -6.17
C VAL A 215 15.11 -17.05 -7.37
N LEU A 216 14.41 -16.85 -8.49
CA LEU A 216 14.99 -16.23 -9.69
C LEU A 216 15.29 -14.73 -9.51
N PHE A 217 14.52 -14.02 -8.69
CA PHE A 217 14.76 -12.60 -8.38
C PHE A 217 15.63 -12.38 -7.14
N SER A 218 15.84 -13.42 -6.33
CA SER A 218 16.81 -13.44 -5.23
C SER A 218 18.26 -13.55 -5.74
N PRO A 219 19.26 -13.06 -4.99
CA PRO A 219 20.66 -13.31 -5.29
C PRO A 219 21.03 -14.77 -4.98
N PHE A 220 21.80 -15.36 -5.89
CA PHE A 220 22.44 -16.67 -5.83
C PHE A 220 23.79 -16.55 -6.56
N ASP A 221 24.58 -17.63 -6.64
CA ASP A 221 26.02 -17.61 -7.01
C ASP A 221 26.39 -16.95 -8.37
N SER A 222 25.43 -16.67 -9.26
CA SER A 222 25.60 -15.69 -10.35
C SER A 222 24.66 -14.50 -10.18
N MET A 223 25.19 -13.29 -10.36
CA MET A 223 24.47 -12.02 -10.29
C MET A 223 23.45 -11.82 -11.43
N ARG A 224 23.62 -12.51 -12.57
CA ARG A 224 22.83 -12.31 -13.79
C ARG A 224 21.71 -13.36 -13.91
N LEU A 225 20.42 -12.96 -13.94
CA LEU A 225 19.34 -13.93 -14.16
C LEU A 225 19.41 -14.56 -15.57
N GLY A 226 19.81 -13.79 -16.58
CA GLY A 226 19.88 -14.26 -17.97
C GLY A 226 20.71 -15.54 -18.15
N GLN A 227 21.86 -15.67 -17.47
CA GLN A 227 22.68 -16.88 -17.50
C GLN A 227 21.97 -18.12 -16.94
N VAL A 228 21.10 -17.94 -15.93
CA VAL A 228 20.30 -19.02 -15.33
C VAL A 228 19.16 -19.41 -16.27
N VAL A 229 18.53 -18.43 -16.93
CA VAL A 229 17.46 -18.68 -17.94
C VAL A 229 18.03 -19.36 -19.18
N ASP A 230 19.13 -18.86 -19.76
CA ASP A 230 19.89 -19.50 -20.84
C ASP A 230 20.27 -20.95 -20.49
N PHE A 231 20.64 -21.23 -19.24
CA PHE A 231 20.93 -22.60 -18.79
C PHE A 231 19.66 -23.45 -18.73
N LEU A 232 18.55 -22.93 -18.18
CA LEU A 232 17.28 -23.64 -18.10
C LEU A 232 16.70 -23.94 -19.48
N GLU A 233 16.73 -23.00 -20.43
CA GLU A 233 16.31 -23.22 -21.82
C GLU A 233 17.12 -24.35 -22.48
N ARG A 234 18.46 -24.29 -22.41
CA ARG A 234 19.38 -25.32 -22.94
C ARG A 234 19.29 -26.67 -22.21
N PHE A 235 18.70 -26.69 -21.02
CA PHE A 235 18.45 -27.91 -20.25
C PHE A 235 17.10 -28.53 -20.65
N MET A 236 16.04 -27.72 -20.72
CA MET A 236 14.70 -28.15 -21.12
C MET A 236 14.65 -28.66 -22.55
N SER A 237 15.28 -27.96 -23.51
CA SER A 237 15.28 -28.38 -24.92
C SER A 237 15.90 -29.77 -25.13
N ARG A 238 16.91 -30.15 -24.32
CA ARG A 238 17.50 -31.49 -24.32
C ARG A 238 16.58 -32.56 -23.74
N PHE A 239 15.68 -32.20 -22.84
CA PHE A 239 14.65 -33.11 -22.34
C PHE A 239 13.52 -33.30 -23.37
N GLU A 240 13.20 -32.28 -24.15
CA GLU A 240 12.25 -32.38 -25.27
C GLU A 240 12.81 -33.27 -26.40
N GLU A 241 14.05 -33.02 -26.85
CA GLU A 241 14.78 -33.91 -27.79
C GLU A 241 14.84 -35.37 -27.27
N SER A 242 15.07 -35.57 -25.97
CA SER A 242 15.09 -36.90 -25.34
C SER A 242 13.69 -37.53 -25.20
N ALA A 243 12.62 -36.75 -25.13
CA ALA A 243 11.25 -37.23 -25.05
C ALA A 243 10.74 -37.68 -26.43
N GLU A 244 10.99 -36.90 -27.48
CA GLU A 244 10.69 -37.28 -28.86
C GLU A 244 11.45 -38.55 -29.26
N ALA A 245 12.74 -38.65 -28.91
CA ALA A 245 13.56 -39.83 -29.15
C ALA A 245 13.07 -41.11 -28.44
N SER A 246 12.26 -40.99 -27.36
CA SER A 246 11.71 -42.12 -26.62
C SER A 246 10.24 -42.44 -26.95
N GLN A 247 9.46 -41.50 -27.50
CA GLN A 247 8.11 -41.79 -27.99
C GLN A 247 8.08 -42.64 -29.28
N GLY A 248 9.17 -42.64 -30.06
CA GLY A 248 9.27 -43.41 -31.32
C GLY A 248 9.19 -44.94 -31.23
N VAL A 249 9.10 -45.52 -30.02
CA VAL A 249 9.07 -46.98 -29.80
C VAL A 249 7.75 -47.49 -29.19
N ALA A 250 6.92 -46.60 -28.61
CA ALA A 250 5.67 -46.99 -27.93
C ALA A 250 4.45 -47.19 -28.85
N GLY A 251 4.66 -47.26 -30.18
CA GLY A 251 3.62 -47.28 -31.20
C GLY A 251 2.92 -48.63 -31.43
N ALA A 252 2.73 -49.47 -30.41
CA ALA A 252 2.06 -50.77 -30.55
C ALA A 252 1.37 -51.28 -29.27
N ALA A 253 0.27 -52.02 -29.48
CA ALA A 253 -0.54 -52.81 -28.54
C ALA A 253 -1.66 -52.13 -27.74
N ASN A 254 -2.82 -52.80 -27.78
CA ASN A 254 -3.93 -52.79 -26.82
C ASN A 254 -4.79 -51.54 -26.66
N SER A 255 -5.50 -51.22 -27.74
CA SER A 255 -6.91 -50.84 -27.65
C SER A 255 -7.76 -51.94 -26.97
N GLY A 256 -8.69 -51.55 -26.10
CA GLY A 256 -9.92 -52.30 -25.81
C GLY A 256 -10.01 -53.04 -24.46
N PHE A 257 -10.97 -52.62 -23.64
CA PHE A 257 -11.99 -53.50 -23.04
C PHE A 257 -13.17 -52.65 -22.51
N GLU A 258 -14.41 -53.10 -22.71
CA GLU A 258 -15.63 -52.49 -22.15
C GLU A 258 -16.18 -53.32 -20.96
N THR A 259 -17.26 -52.81 -20.33
CA THR A 259 -18.21 -53.51 -19.43
C THR A 259 -17.74 -53.75 -17.97
N VAL A 260 -18.59 -53.70 -16.92
CA VAL A 260 -20.03 -53.31 -16.83
C VAL A 260 -20.39 -52.79 -15.40
N ARG A 261 -21.59 -52.19 -15.28
CA ARG A 261 -22.42 -51.81 -14.08
C ARG A 261 -22.04 -52.48 -12.73
N ASP A 262 -22.25 -51.84 -11.56
CA ASP A 262 -23.59 -51.85 -10.93
C ASP A 262 -23.97 -50.83 -9.80
N ALA A 263 -25.30 -50.66 -9.67
CA ALA A 263 -26.17 -50.39 -8.51
C ALA A 263 -25.84 -49.43 -7.31
N ARG A 264 -26.69 -48.38 -7.18
CA ARG A 264 -27.29 -47.79 -5.93
C ARG A 264 -26.32 -47.07 -4.95
N THR A 265 -26.72 -46.23 -3.98
CA THR A 265 -28.01 -45.66 -3.49
C THR A 265 -27.96 -44.12 -3.46
N GLY A 266 -29.07 -43.42 -3.15
CA GLY A 266 -29.11 -41.95 -3.01
C GLY A 266 -29.54 -41.44 -1.63
N ALA A 267 -29.51 -40.12 -1.43
CA ALA A 267 -30.08 -39.39 -0.30
C ALA A 267 -30.49 -37.96 -0.71
N GLU A 268 -31.45 -37.34 -0.02
CA GLU A 268 -32.06 -36.06 -0.39
C GLU A 268 -31.39 -34.84 0.28
N ALA A 269 -31.60 -33.65 -0.30
CA ALA A 269 -31.17 -32.36 0.26
C ALA A 269 -32.39 -31.43 0.53
N PRO A 270 -32.52 -30.84 1.74
CA PRO A 270 -33.68 -30.02 2.09
C PRO A 270 -33.60 -28.59 1.53
N LYS A 271 -34.74 -28.07 1.07
CA LYS A 271 -34.88 -26.68 0.59
C LYS A 271 -35.24 -25.75 1.76
N LEU A 272 -34.47 -24.68 1.95
CA LEU A 272 -34.82 -23.60 2.89
C LEU A 272 -35.77 -22.58 2.24
N ARG A 273 -36.66 -22.00 3.05
CA ARG A 273 -37.80 -21.19 2.63
C ARG A 273 -37.60 -19.72 3.02
N VAL A 274 -37.55 -18.84 2.03
CA VAL A 274 -37.48 -17.39 2.26
C VAL A 274 -38.83 -16.87 2.77
N VAL A 275 -38.78 -15.98 3.77
CA VAL A 275 -39.90 -15.14 4.20
C VAL A 275 -39.40 -13.70 4.27
N ALA A 276 -40.10 -12.79 3.60
CA ALA A 276 -39.81 -11.36 3.63
C ALA A 276 -40.81 -10.62 4.52
N GLY A 277 -40.35 -9.56 5.17
CA GLY A 277 -41.18 -8.64 5.94
C GLY A 277 -40.42 -7.34 6.19
N GLY A 278 -40.97 -6.22 5.73
CA GLY A 278 -40.37 -4.89 5.92
C GLY A 278 -41.43 -3.87 6.27
N LYS A 279 -40.99 -2.70 6.73
CA LYS A 279 -41.79 -1.47 6.84
C LYS A 279 -40.88 -0.24 6.90
N LYS A 280 -41.46 0.90 6.51
CA LYS A 280 -40.90 2.26 6.60
C LYS A 280 -41.51 2.97 7.86
N ASP A 281 -41.47 4.27 8.14
CA ASP A 281 -41.18 5.52 7.39
C ASP A 281 -40.78 6.67 8.37
N GLU A 282 -40.18 7.74 7.85
CA GLU A 282 -40.23 9.17 8.31
C GLU A 282 -39.87 9.60 9.77
N ALA A 283 -39.91 10.89 10.12
CA ALA A 283 -39.00 12.02 9.77
C ALA A 283 -39.40 13.32 10.52
N ALA A 284 -38.45 14.13 11.06
CA ALA A 284 -38.74 15.44 11.68
C ALA A 284 -37.52 16.42 11.78
N ARG A 285 -37.80 17.73 11.90
CA ARG A 285 -36.87 18.90 12.00
C ARG A 285 -37.63 20.12 12.61
N PRO A 286 -37.00 21.26 12.97
CA PRO A 286 -35.57 21.56 13.18
C PRO A 286 -35.29 21.74 14.71
N PRO A 287 -35.11 22.91 15.40
CA PRO A 287 -34.91 24.33 15.05
C PRO A 287 -33.49 24.88 15.43
N THR A 288 -33.33 26.22 15.51
CA THR A 288 -32.14 26.99 15.96
C THR A 288 -32.61 28.37 16.52
N PRO A 289 -31.76 29.31 17.01
CA PRO A 289 -30.50 29.22 17.78
C PRO A 289 -30.58 30.00 19.13
N GLY A 290 -29.53 29.97 19.98
CA GLY A 290 -29.43 30.94 21.09
C GLY A 290 -28.32 30.77 22.13
N ALA A 291 -27.61 31.86 22.43
CA ALA A 291 -26.80 32.17 23.62
C ALA A 291 -25.83 31.09 24.19
N ALA A 292 -24.52 31.34 24.07
CA ALA A 292 -23.49 30.63 24.81
C ALA A 292 -23.48 31.03 26.30
N GLY A 293 -24.14 30.24 27.15
CA GLY A 293 -24.04 30.36 28.61
C GLY A 293 -22.80 29.64 29.16
N ALA A 294 -21.89 30.36 29.82
CA ALA A 294 -20.79 29.75 30.55
C ALA A 294 -21.31 29.06 31.82
N VAL A 295 -21.17 27.73 31.89
CA VAL A 295 -21.59 26.92 33.04
C VAL A 295 -20.36 26.45 33.83
N ARG A 296 -20.47 26.50 35.16
CA ARG A 296 -19.38 26.22 36.11
C ARG A 296 -18.92 24.75 36.06
N PRO A 297 -17.66 24.46 36.48
CA PRO A 297 -17.28 23.08 36.83
C PRO A 297 -18.16 22.59 38.00
N VAL A 298 -18.55 21.32 37.95
CA VAL A 298 -19.34 20.66 39.00
C VAL A 298 -18.37 19.95 39.95
N GLU A 299 -18.47 20.25 41.24
CA GLU A 299 -17.65 19.61 42.28
C GLU A 299 -18.11 18.17 42.52
N ALA A 300 -17.17 17.23 42.65
CA ALA A 300 -17.47 15.81 42.79
C ALA A 300 -18.14 15.51 44.15
N VAL A 301 -19.35 14.96 44.13
CA VAL A 301 -20.16 14.68 45.34
C VAL A 301 -19.74 13.35 45.98
N PRO A 302 -19.10 13.33 47.16
CA PRO A 302 -18.69 12.09 47.81
C PRO A 302 -19.89 11.44 48.53
N GLY A 303 -20.13 10.14 48.32
CA GLY A 303 -21.10 9.38 49.12
C GLY A 303 -21.82 8.22 48.44
N VAL A 304 -21.70 8.04 47.12
CA VAL A 304 -22.48 7.04 46.38
C VAL A 304 -21.74 5.70 46.25
N ASP A 305 -22.24 4.70 46.97
CA ASP A 305 -21.68 3.34 46.99
C ASP A 305 -21.73 2.67 45.60
N ARG A 306 -20.83 1.71 45.38
CA ARG A 306 -20.77 0.86 44.18
C ARG A 306 -22.12 0.20 43.88
N ARG A 307 -22.90 -0.21 44.87
CA ARG A 307 -24.24 -0.81 44.66
C ARG A 307 -25.23 0.20 44.09
N GLN A 308 -25.22 1.44 44.58
CA GLN A 308 -26.09 2.51 44.07
C GLN A 308 -25.71 2.90 42.63
N ARG A 309 -24.41 3.02 42.33
CA ARG A 309 -23.93 3.25 40.95
C ARG A 309 -24.32 2.13 39.98
N LEU A 310 -24.25 0.88 40.40
CA LEU A 310 -24.72 -0.26 39.60
C LEU A 310 -26.23 -0.23 39.35
N GLU A 311 -27.04 0.23 40.31
CA GLU A 311 -28.49 0.36 40.12
C GLU A 311 -28.84 1.51 39.15
N MET A 312 -28.20 2.67 39.31
CA MET A 312 -28.33 3.79 38.37
C MET A 312 -27.98 3.38 36.93
N LEU A 313 -26.92 2.58 36.72
CA LEU A 313 -26.57 2.06 35.39
C LEU A 313 -27.65 1.14 34.79
N LYS A 314 -28.32 0.30 35.59
CA LYS A 314 -29.45 -0.51 35.11
C LYS A 314 -30.63 0.37 34.71
N GLU A 315 -30.93 1.38 35.52
CA GLU A 315 -32.05 2.30 35.28
C GLU A 315 -31.80 3.14 34.01
N ILE A 316 -30.60 3.69 33.84
CA ILE A 316 -30.15 4.35 32.59
C ILE A 316 -30.35 3.42 31.38
N LEU A 317 -29.87 2.17 31.46
CA LEU A 317 -30.03 1.19 30.36
C LEU A 317 -31.49 0.80 30.10
N SER A 318 -32.35 0.85 31.12
CA SER A 318 -33.79 0.62 31.01
C SER A 318 -34.49 1.79 30.31
N LEU A 319 -34.25 3.03 30.77
CA LEU A 319 -34.80 4.26 30.18
C LEU A 319 -34.34 4.45 28.73
N PHE A 320 -33.07 4.13 28.43
CA PHE A 320 -32.53 4.18 27.07
C PHE A 320 -33.22 3.18 26.13
N LYS A 321 -33.45 1.94 26.58
CA LYS A 321 -34.22 0.92 25.82
C LYS A 321 -35.68 1.32 25.65
N ALA A 322 -36.28 1.93 26.67
CA ALA A 322 -37.64 2.46 26.63
C ALA A 322 -37.78 3.77 25.80
N SER A 323 -36.70 4.27 25.19
CA SER A 323 -36.65 5.55 24.46
C SER A 323 -37.08 6.78 25.28
N ARG A 324 -37.01 6.71 26.62
CA ARG A 324 -37.34 7.82 27.54
C ARG A 324 -36.15 8.77 27.65
N PHE A 325 -35.81 9.39 26.53
CA PHE A 325 -34.54 10.09 26.31
C PHE A 325 -34.30 11.28 27.25
N ALA A 326 -35.32 12.06 27.58
CA ALA A 326 -35.18 13.21 28.49
C ALA A 326 -34.81 12.78 29.93
N GLU A 327 -35.48 11.76 30.45
CA GLU A 327 -35.22 11.22 31.80
C GLU A 327 -33.88 10.47 31.86
N CYS A 328 -33.55 9.76 30.78
CA CYS A 328 -32.26 9.11 30.62
C CYS A 328 -31.10 10.12 30.62
N LEU A 329 -31.26 11.30 29.98
CA LEU A 329 -30.28 12.39 30.06
C LEU A 329 -30.07 12.88 31.50
N VAL A 330 -31.14 13.24 32.22
CA VAL A 330 -31.03 13.74 33.61
C VAL A 330 -30.35 12.72 34.53
N LEU A 331 -30.64 11.43 34.36
CA LEU A 331 -30.00 10.38 35.15
C LEU A 331 -28.53 10.13 34.73
N LEU A 332 -28.19 10.28 33.45
CA LEU A 332 -26.82 10.23 32.94
C LEU A 332 -25.98 11.43 33.40
N GLU A 333 -26.50 12.65 33.30
CA GLU A 333 -25.87 13.89 33.79
C GLU A 333 -25.48 13.74 35.27
N ARG A 334 -26.42 13.25 36.10
CA ARG A 334 -26.17 12.94 37.51
C ARG A 334 -25.17 11.79 37.69
N PHE A 335 -25.23 10.75 36.86
CA PHE A 335 -24.31 9.61 36.97
C PHE A 335 -22.87 10.02 36.66
N VAL A 336 -22.62 10.76 35.58
CA VAL A 336 -21.25 11.15 35.20
C VAL A 336 -20.65 12.19 36.15
N SER A 337 -21.45 12.99 36.87
CA SER A 337 -20.96 13.83 37.96
C SER A 337 -20.59 13.06 39.25
N ILE A 338 -20.96 11.77 39.33
CA ILE A 338 -20.63 10.86 40.44
C ILE A 338 -19.52 9.88 40.05
N ASP A 339 -19.52 9.39 38.80
CA ASP A 339 -18.56 8.41 38.27
C ASP A 339 -18.09 8.81 36.87
N ASP A 340 -17.27 9.86 36.83
CA ASP A 340 -16.55 10.34 35.65
C ASP A 340 -15.56 9.30 35.08
N SER A 341 -15.28 8.21 35.80
CA SER A 341 -14.32 7.19 35.38
C SER A 341 -14.86 6.18 34.35
N ASN A 342 -16.17 6.20 34.07
CA ASN A 342 -16.85 5.18 33.27
C ASN A 342 -17.04 5.60 31.80
N PRO A 343 -16.25 5.07 30.84
CA PRO A 343 -16.31 5.51 29.44
C PRO A 343 -17.64 5.15 28.78
N ARG A 344 -18.29 4.06 29.20
CA ARG A 344 -19.56 3.61 28.62
C ARG A 344 -20.74 4.48 29.05
N ALA A 345 -20.70 5.07 30.25
CA ALA A 345 -21.70 6.07 30.65
C ALA A 345 -21.53 7.35 29.82
N TRP A 346 -20.29 7.81 29.64
CA TRP A 346 -19.97 8.96 28.78
C TRP A 346 -20.34 8.72 27.31
N GLU A 347 -20.14 7.52 26.76
CA GLU A 347 -20.54 7.17 25.38
C GLU A 347 -22.07 7.25 25.19
N ILE A 348 -22.84 6.65 26.11
CA ILE A 348 -24.32 6.70 26.06
C ILE A 348 -24.81 8.15 26.22
N TYR A 349 -24.21 8.94 27.11
CA TYR A 349 -24.53 10.36 27.28
C TYR A 349 -24.23 11.17 26.00
N GLY A 350 -23.12 10.89 25.31
CA GLY A 350 -22.77 11.52 24.04
C GLY A 350 -23.75 11.18 22.91
N ASP A 351 -24.07 9.89 22.74
CA ASP A 351 -25.05 9.42 21.73
C ASP A 351 -26.45 9.99 21.98
N LEU A 352 -26.83 10.17 23.24
CA LEU A 352 -28.12 10.72 23.64
C LEU A 352 -28.19 12.24 23.51
N SER A 353 -27.10 12.94 23.85
CA SER A 353 -26.92 14.38 23.59
C SER A 353 -26.97 14.68 22.10
N LEU A 354 -26.33 13.84 21.27
CA LEU A 354 -26.36 13.95 19.81
C LEU A 354 -27.78 13.79 19.24
N LYS A 355 -28.52 12.76 19.68
CA LYS A 355 -29.93 12.54 19.29
C LYS A 355 -30.88 13.67 19.70
N THR A 356 -30.53 14.45 20.73
CA THR A 356 -31.33 15.57 21.23
C THR A 356 -30.82 16.94 20.77
N GLY A 357 -29.89 16.99 19.82
CA GLY A 357 -29.35 18.24 19.26
C GLY A 357 -28.39 19.00 20.18
N ARG A 358 -28.04 18.44 21.34
CA ARG A 358 -27.10 19.05 22.31
C ARG A 358 -25.64 18.82 21.87
N HIS A 359 -25.27 19.35 20.71
CA HIS A 359 -23.97 19.09 20.08
C HIS A 359 -22.76 19.37 20.99
N GLY A 360 -22.78 20.47 21.77
CA GLY A 360 -21.72 20.80 22.72
C GLY A 360 -21.58 19.83 23.90
N GLU A 361 -22.67 19.18 24.32
CA GLU A 361 -22.61 18.11 25.33
C GLU A 361 -22.12 16.80 24.73
N ALA A 362 -22.52 16.48 23.50
CA ALA A 362 -22.00 15.33 22.77
C ALA A 362 -20.48 15.41 22.57
N ILE A 363 -19.96 16.59 22.18
CA ILE A 363 -18.50 16.82 22.07
C ILE A 363 -17.81 16.61 23.42
N ARG A 364 -18.30 17.20 24.52
CA ARG A 364 -17.70 17.00 25.87
C ARG A 364 -17.69 15.53 26.27
N ALA A 365 -18.82 14.85 26.09
CA ALA A 365 -18.99 13.46 26.47
C ALA A 365 -18.05 12.52 25.69
N TYR A 366 -18.02 12.62 24.37
CA TYR A 366 -17.15 11.81 23.52
C TYR A 366 -15.66 12.13 23.73
N SER A 367 -15.30 13.41 23.94
CA SER A 367 -13.92 13.79 24.28
C SER A 367 -13.49 13.19 25.61
N ARG A 368 -14.41 13.07 26.58
CA ARG A 368 -14.11 12.40 27.85
C ARG A 368 -13.89 10.89 27.65
N VAL A 369 -14.67 10.21 26.81
CA VAL A 369 -14.40 8.81 26.42
C VAL A 369 -13.00 8.67 25.78
N LEU A 370 -12.64 9.53 24.84
CA LEU A 370 -11.31 9.52 24.19
C LEU A 370 -10.15 9.72 25.19
N SER A 371 -10.40 10.42 26.30
CA SER A 371 -9.42 10.60 27.39
C SER A 371 -9.36 9.46 28.43
N LEU A 372 -10.27 8.48 28.35
CA LEU A 372 -10.41 7.38 29.33
C LEU A 372 -10.22 5.98 28.71
N ALA A 373 -10.45 5.85 27.40
CA ALA A 373 -10.39 4.59 26.66
C ALA A 373 -9.19 4.56 25.70
N PRO A 374 -8.79 3.39 25.18
CA PRO A 374 -7.84 3.30 24.07
C PRO A 374 -8.32 4.09 22.84
N PRO A 375 -7.39 4.52 21.94
CA PRO A 375 -7.72 5.34 20.78
C PRO A 375 -8.82 4.74 19.92
N ASN A 376 -9.81 5.55 19.56
CA ASN A 376 -11.01 5.10 18.85
C ASN A 376 -11.32 6.05 17.68
N LEU A 377 -10.86 5.70 16.48
CA LEU A 377 -11.06 6.48 15.27
C LEU A 377 -12.56 6.68 14.94
N THR A 378 -13.40 5.68 15.16
CA THR A 378 -14.86 5.80 14.95
C THR A 378 -15.46 6.91 15.81
N LEU A 379 -14.98 7.05 17.05
CA LEU A 379 -15.45 8.09 17.97
C LEU A 379 -14.82 9.46 17.66
N ALA A 380 -13.54 9.50 17.32
CA ALA A 380 -12.87 10.72 16.86
C ALA A 380 -13.52 11.28 15.59
N MET A 381 -13.97 10.44 14.64
CA MET A 381 -14.75 10.88 13.48
C MET A 381 -16.13 11.45 13.85
N ARG A 382 -16.79 10.97 14.93
CA ARG A 382 -18.04 11.58 15.44
C ARG A 382 -17.78 12.99 15.99
N VAL A 383 -16.74 13.15 16.80
CA VAL A 383 -16.34 14.46 17.38
C VAL A 383 -15.88 15.43 16.29
N SER A 384 -15.03 14.96 15.37
CA SER A 384 -14.55 15.73 14.23
C SER A 384 -15.69 16.25 13.36
N ARG A 385 -16.69 15.40 13.05
CA ARG A 385 -17.90 15.82 12.33
C ARG A 385 -18.75 16.83 13.11
N LEU A 386 -18.75 16.79 14.44
CA LEU A 386 -19.49 17.77 15.25
C LEU A 386 -18.83 19.15 15.21
N TYR A 387 -17.51 19.21 15.38
CA TYR A 387 -16.75 20.44 15.15
C TYR A 387 -16.87 20.94 13.70
N GLU A 388 -16.87 20.04 12.70
CA GLU A 388 -17.13 20.38 11.30
C GLU A 388 -18.48 21.08 11.12
N THR A 389 -19.56 20.57 11.73
CA THR A 389 -20.89 21.22 11.69
C THR A 389 -20.98 22.53 12.46
N GLN A 390 -19.99 22.85 13.30
CA GLN A 390 -19.85 24.12 14.01
C GLN A 390 -18.95 25.12 13.26
N GLY A 391 -18.20 24.65 12.26
CA GLY A 391 -17.20 25.43 11.51
C GLY A 391 -15.78 25.35 12.09
N ASP A 392 -15.60 24.65 13.21
CA ASP A 392 -14.33 24.55 13.95
C ASP A 392 -13.38 23.50 13.34
N ILE A 393 -13.05 23.68 12.06
CA ILE A 393 -12.23 22.74 11.27
C ILE A 393 -10.89 22.43 11.95
N ARG A 394 -10.29 23.38 12.68
CA ARG A 394 -9.03 23.17 13.43
C ARG A 394 -9.17 22.14 14.55
N GLU A 395 -10.25 22.22 15.34
CA GLU A 395 -10.54 21.23 16.40
C GLU A 395 -10.92 19.88 15.77
N ALA A 396 -11.67 19.92 14.67
CA ALA A 396 -12.03 18.73 13.90
C ALA A 396 -10.82 17.96 13.33
N VAL A 397 -9.75 18.68 12.94
CA VAL A 397 -8.46 18.08 12.54
C VAL A 397 -7.71 17.57 13.77
N ARG A 398 -7.53 18.38 14.82
CA ARG A 398 -6.71 18.01 15.99
C ARG A 398 -7.16 16.69 16.62
N VAL A 399 -8.47 16.47 16.78
CA VAL A 399 -9.01 15.23 17.37
C VAL A 399 -8.72 13.98 16.52
N LEU A 400 -8.57 14.11 15.20
CA LEU A 400 -8.15 13.01 14.33
C LEU A 400 -6.63 12.80 14.39
N GLU A 401 -5.85 13.87 14.48
CA GLU A 401 -4.38 13.81 14.62
C GLU A 401 -3.95 13.24 15.98
N GLU A 402 -4.64 13.58 17.08
CA GLU A 402 -4.44 12.99 18.40
C GLU A 402 -4.58 11.45 18.35
N VAL A 403 -5.62 10.94 17.69
CA VAL A 403 -5.81 9.49 17.48
C VAL A 403 -4.77 8.91 16.51
N ALA A 404 -4.37 9.64 15.46
CA ALA A 404 -3.32 9.19 14.53
C ALA A 404 -1.93 9.09 15.20
N CYS A 405 -1.68 9.88 16.24
CA CYS A 405 -0.47 9.79 17.05
C CYS A 405 -0.56 8.67 18.10
N ALA A 406 -1.75 8.40 18.64
CA ALA A 406 -1.94 7.41 19.71
C ALA A 406 -2.14 5.97 19.21
N ASP A 407 -2.66 5.76 17.99
CA ASP A 407 -2.67 4.45 17.31
C ASP A 407 -1.93 4.51 15.95
N PRO A 408 -0.66 4.08 15.90
CA PRO A 408 0.10 3.97 14.65
C PRO A 408 -0.51 3.06 13.58
N LYS A 409 -1.45 2.15 13.93
CA LYS A 409 -2.12 1.28 12.94
C LYS A 409 -3.27 2.01 12.26
N GLY A 410 -4.16 2.64 13.02
CA GLY A 410 -5.24 3.50 12.51
C GLY A 410 -4.77 4.84 11.95
N ALA A 411 -3.49 5.22 12.12
CA ALA A 411 -2.94 6.51 11.69
C ALA A 411 -3.16 6.85 10.21
N ARG A 412 -3.13 5.86 9.30
CA ARG A 412 -3.40 6.09 7.87
C ARG A 412 -4.86 6.50 7.64
N ASP A 413 -5.80 5.77 8.23
CA ASP A 413 -7.24 6.03 8.10
C ASP A 413 -7.65 7.34 8.79
N ALA A 414 -7.01 7.66 9.91
CA ALA A 414 -7.20 8.92 10.62
C ALA A 414 -6.72 10.13 9.78
N ARG A 415 -5.54 10.05 9.16
CA ARG A 415 -5.04 11.09 8.24
C ARG A 415 -5.86 11.17 6.96
N LEU A 416 -6.40 10.06 6.45
CA LEU A 416 -7.34 10.08 5.33
C LEU A 416 -8.67 10.76 5.71
N ALA A 417 -9.17 10.57 6.93
CA ALA A 417 -10.30 11.34 7.44
C ALA A 417 -9.99 12.85 7.54
N VAL A 418 -8.76 13.25 7.91
CA VAL A 418 -8.28 14.64 7.87
C VAL A 418 -8.27 15.18 6.42
N ALA A 419 -7.74 14.45 5.44
CA ALA A 419 -7.72 14.88 4.04
C ALA A 419 -9.15 15.11 3.48
N ARG A 420 -10.09 14.19 3.78
CA ARG A 420 -11.52 14.29 3.44
C ARG A 420 -12.23 15.45 4.16
N LEU A 421 -11.82 15.80 5.38
CA LEU A 421 -12.34 16.94 6.13
C LEU A 421 -11.87 18.26 5.51
N LEU A 422 -10.56 18.42 5.29
CA LEU A 422 -9.96 19.61 4.68
C LEU A 422 -10.52 19.87 3.27
N SER A 423 -10.75 18.80 2.49
CA SER A 423 -11.33 18.89 1.14
C SER A 423 -12.76 19.44 1.17
N ARG A 424 -13.60 18.94 2.09
CA ARG A 424 -14.97 19.44 2.31
C ARG A 424 -15.01 20.85 2.90
N ALA A 425 -14.00 21.23 3.68
CA ALA A 425 -13.82 22.58 4.19
C ALA A 425 -13.26 23.58 3.15
N GLY A 426 -12.82 23.10 1.97
CA GLY A 426 -12.21 23.92 0.92
C GLY A 426 -10.74 24.30 1.16
N ASP A 427 -10.07 23.75 2.17
CA ASP A 427 -8.63 23.94 2.37
C ASP A 427 -7.83 23.04 1.43
N ALA A 428 -7.76 23.46 0.17
CA ALA A 428 -7.01 22.77 -0.87
C ALA A 428 -5.52 22.62 -0.54
N ARG A 429 -4.91 23.55 0.22
CA ARG A 429 -3.49 23.47 0.61
C ARG A 429 -3.30 22.39 1.68
N GLY A 430 -4.17 22.36 2.68
CA GLY A 430 -4.22 21.31 3.69
C GLY A 430 -4.43 19.93 3.08
N THR A 431 -5.43 19.76 2.19
CA THR A 431 -5.68 18.47 1.52
C THR A 431 -4.48 17.98 0.73
N VAL A 432 -3.84 18.82 -0.10
CA VAL A 432 -2.65 18.41 -0.87
C VAL A 432 -1.53 17.97 0.07
N SER A 433 -1.22 18.74 1.12
CA SER A 433 -0.18 18.41 2.10
C SER A 433 -0.41 17.06 2.79
N VAL A 434 -1.65 16.76 3.21
CA VAL A 434 -1.97 15.49 3.88
C VAL A 434 -2.01 14.32 2.89
N CYS A 435 -2.49 14.53 1.67
CA CYS A 435 -2.41 13.52 0.61
C CYS A 435 -0.96 13.20 0.22
N ASP A 436 -0.08 14.20 0.09
CA ASP A 436 1.36 13.99 -0.18
C ASP A 436 2.00 13.12 0.93
N GLN A 437 1.72 13.40 2.20
CA GLN A 437 2.20 12.58 3.33
C GLN A 437 1.64 11.15 3.33
N LEU A 438 0.40 10.95 2.90
CA LEU A 438 -0.25 9.64 2.82
C LEU A 438 0.27 8.77 1.68
N LEU A 439 0.66 9.38 0.56
CA LEU A 439 1.21 8.70 -0.61
C LEU A 439 2.71 8.40 -0.43
N ALA A 440 3.47 9.34 0.14
CA ALA A 440 4.89 9.19 0.42
C ALA A 440 5.22 7.94 1.28
N GLY A 441 4.35 7.61 2.24
CA GLY A 441 4.52 6.50 3.19
C GLY A 441 3.67 5.25 2.92
N GLY A 442 3.19 4.99 1.70
CA GLY A 442 2.35 3.81 1.45
C GLY A 442 2.04 3.51 -0.01
N PRO A 443 1.14 2.54 -0.28
CA PRO A 443 0.73 2.23 -1.64
C PRO A 443 -0.07 3.39 -2.25
N TRP A 444 0.06 3.53 -3.58
CA TRP A 444 -0.74 4.42 -4.40
C TRP A 444 -2.23 4.07 -4.26
N ASP A 445 -2.95 4.94 -3.56
CA ASP A 445 -4.36 4.76 -3.26
C ASP A 445 -5.19 5.74 -4.09
N ARG A 446 -6.16 5.19 -4.83
CA ARG A 446 -6.94 5.93 -5.81
C ARG A 446 -7.72 7.09 -5.18
N GLU A 447 -8.31 6.89 -4.00
CA GLU A 447 -9.08 7.96 -3.34
C GLU A 447 -8.16 9.12 -2.92
N ILE A 448 -6.95 8.80 -2.45
CA ILE A 448 -5.98 9.78 -1.97
C ILE A 448 -5.45 10.64 -3.12
N VAL A 449 -5.22 10.03 -4.29
CA VAL A 449 -4.81 10.73 -5.51
C VAL A 449 -5.96 11.55 -6.12
N GLU A 450 -7.20 11.02 -6.17
CA GLU A 450 -8.36 11.76 -6.66
C GLU A 450 -8.68 12.98 -5.77
N LEU A 451 -8.63 12.85 -4.45
CA LEU A 451 -8.76 13.97 -3.49
C LEU A 451 -7.66 15.04 -3.68
N ARG A 452 -6.43 14.61 -3.95
CA ARG A 452 -5.27 15.49 -4.21
C ARG A 452 -5.45 16.29 -5.49
N GLU A 453 -5.85 15.65 -6.60
CA GLU A 453 -6.09 16.36 -7.86
C GLU A 453 -7.29 17.30 -7.78
N GLN A 454 -8.36 16.94 -7.07
CA GLN A 454 -9.50 17.83 -6.80
C GLN A 454 -9.04 19.11 -6.07
N ALA A 455 -8.16 18.96 -5.08
CA ALA A 455 -7.57 20.08 -4.35
C ALA A 455 -6.61 20.92 -5.23
N LEU A 456 -5.74 20.30 -6.03
CA LEU A 456 -4.88 21.02 -6.99
C LEU A 456 -5.70 21.77 -8.06
N GLY A 457 -6.84 21.21 -8.48
CA GLY A 457 -7.77 21.85 -9.41
C GLY A 457 -8.44 23.09 -8.82
N SER A 458 -8.92 23.01 -7.57
CA SER A 458 -9.57 24.13 -6.87
C SER A 458 -8.57 25.21 -6.40
N ALA A 459 -7.33 24.85 -6.11
CA ALA A 459 -6.24 25.80 -5.82
C ALA A 459 -5.77 26.62 -7.04
N GLY A 460 -6.20 26.24 -8.25
CA GLY A 460 -5.83 26.88 -9.51
C GLY A 460 -4.47 26.43 -10.05
N LYS A 461 -4.42 26.16 -11.36
CA LYS A 461 -3.22 25.72 -12.11
C LYS A 461 -2.16 26.84 -12.22
N GLY A 462 -1.51 27.19 -11.11
CA GLY A 462 -0.44 28.21 -11.09
C GLY A 462 0.34 28.36 -9.78
N SER A 463 -0.28 28.15 -8.60
CA SER A 463 0.38 28.45 -7.31
C SER A 463 1.11 27.28 -6.64
N LEU A 464 0.92 26.04 -7.12
CA LEU A 464 1.47 24.82 -6.49
C LEU A 464 2.19 23.95 -7.53
N ARG A 465 3.32 24.46 -8.06
CA ARG A 465 4.42 23.55 -8.45
C ARG A 465 4.89 22.88 -7.17
N ALA A 466 5.13 21.56 -7.21
CA ALA A 466 5.58 20.79 -6.06
C ALA A 466 7.00 21.21 -5.63
N GLN A 467 7.09 22.23 -4.78
CA GLN A 467 8.22 22.39 -3.87
C GLN A 467 7.88 21.62 -2.60
N PRO A 468 8.68 20.64 -2.16
CA PRO A 468 8.52 20.04 -0.85
C PRO A 468 8.76 21.13 0.19
N ALA A 469 7.68 21.60 0.82
CA ALA A 469 7.76 22.62 1.86
C ALA A 469 8.68 22.12 2.98
N PRO A 470 9.56 22.98 3.55
CA PRO A 470 10.49 22.56 4.58
C PRO A 470 9.72 22.05 5.80
N ILE A 471 10.24 20.99 6.43
CA ILE A 471 9.63 20.36 7.62
C ILE A 471 9.65 21.37 8.77
N ALA A 472 8.52 22.05 8.98
CA ALA A 472 8.30 23.06 10.00
C ALA A 472 7.12 22.64 10.88
N GLY A 473 7.38 21.73 11.83
CA GLY A 473 6.34 21.13 12.67
C GLY A 473 6.84 20.29 13.86
N ALA A 474 8.12 19.91 13.88
CA ALA A 474 8.75 19.32 15.07
C ALA A 474 9.62 20.39 15.77
N ALA A 475 9.13 20.93 16.88
CA ALA A 475 9.95 21.82 17.72
C ALA A 475 11.08 21.01 18.41
N PRO A 476 12.29 21.57 18.56
CA PRO A 476 13.42 20.83 19.12
C PRO A 476 13.25 20.61 20.63
N VAL A 477 12.77 19.42 21.02
CA VAL A 477 12.62 19.01 22.43
C VAL A 477 14.00 18.69 23.01
N ALA A 478 14.62 19.70 23.63
CA ALA A 478 15.96 19.64 24.20
C ALA A 478 16.04 18.81 25.50
N VAL A 479 15.95 17.47 25.41
CA VAL A 479 16.14 16.55 26.56
C VAL A 479 17.18 15.44 26.28
N GLN A 480 18.07 15.64 25.30
CA GLN A 480 19.14 14.67 25.01
C GLN A 480 20.34 14.77 26.00
N GLY A 481 20.37 15.78 26.87
CA GLY A 481 21.45 15.97 27.88
C GLY A 481 21.42 15.06 29.12
N LYS A 482 20.58 14.02 29.15
CA LYS A 482 20.45 13.05 30.26
C LYS A 482 20.64 11.58 29.86
N LEU A 483 20.45 11.20 28.59
CA LEU A 483 20.59 9.80 28.16
C LEU A 483 22.07 9.41 28.01
N ASP A 484 22.87 10.28 27.38
CA ASP A 484 24.32 10.09 27.21
C ASP A 484 25.04 9.98 28.57
N ARG A 485 24.53 10.68 29.58
CA ARG A 485 25.04 10.65 30.97
C ARG A 485 24.66 9.38 31.73
N TRP A 486 23.79 8.54 31.17
CA TRP A 486 23.42 7.23 31.69
C TRP A 486 24.15 6.12 30.92
N LEU A 487 24.19 6.20 29.59
CA LEU A 487 24.91 5.26 28.73
C LEU A 487 26.44 5.34 28.90
N GLY A 488 27.00 6.53 29.09
CA GLY A 488 28.42 6.72 29.43
C GLY A 488 28.84 6.12 30.78
N GLY A 489 27.89 5.76 31.65
CA GLY A 489 28.14 5.01 32.88
C GLY A 489 28.22 3.49 32.69
N LEU A 490 27.68 2.96 31.59
CA LEU A 490 27.56 1.52 31.33
C LEU A 490 28.72 0.93 30.51
N LEU A 491 29.48 1.75 29.79
CA LEU A 491 30.76 1.38 29.17
C LEU A 491 31.97 1.79 30.05
N GLY A 492 31.75 1.86 31.36
CA GLY A 492 32.66 2.49 32.33
C GLY A 492 33.23 1.57 33.42
N ARG A 493 33.11 0.24 33.32
CA ARG A 493 33.76 -0.73 34.23
C ARG A 493 33.71 -2.19 33.75
N ARG A 494 34.88 -2.70 33.34
CA ARG A 494 35.20 -4.07 32.86
C ARG A 494 34.67 -4.41 31.47
#